data_AF-A0A3Q3IR40-F1
#
_entry.id   AF-A0A3Q3IR40-F1
#
_cell.length_a   1.000
_cell.length_b   1.000
_cell.length_c   1.000
_cell.angle_alpha   90.00
_cell.angle_beta   90.00
_cell.angle_gamma   90.00
#
_symmetry.space_group_name_H-M   'P 1'
#
loop_
_entity.id
_entity.type
_entity.pdbx_description
1 polymer ?
#
loop_
_entity_poly.entity_id
_entity_poly.type
_entity_poly.pdbx_seq_one_letter_code
_entity_poly.pdbx_strand_id
1 'polypeptide(L)'
;METGQFAARGVSLRQVTVLVFAATVRAHQLITPPAGLKLITELCFCTDPPSSLVYPRDDVELGEKNTLTCYVTGFYPAPVKVYWTRNGENITEGTSINVPFLNKDGTYHQISRLEFTPQLGDIYSCTVEHPMWSPQ
;
A
#
# COMPACT_ATOMS: atom_id res chain seq x y z
N MET A 1 24.27 -36.47 -39.48
CA MET A 1 22.97 -37.10 -39.73
C MET A 1 23.18 -38.60 -39.72
N GLU A 2 22.16 -39.33 -39.26
CA GLU A 2 22.11 -40.79 -39.01
C GLU A 2 22.84 -41.29 -37.76
N THR A 3 22.37 -42.29 -37.00
CA THR A 3 21.05 -42.67 -36.41
C THR A 3 21.29 -44.01 -35.71
N GLY A 4 20.69 -44.23 -34.54
CA GLY A 4 20.47 -45.56 -33.95
C GLY A 4 21.72 -46.21 -33.32
N GLN A 5 21.63 -47.07 -32.31
CA GLN A 5 20.51 -47.70 -31.62
C GLN A 5 21.03 -48.21 -30.25
N PHE A 6 20.16 -48.20 -29.26
CA PHE A 6 20.36 -48.74 -27.92
C PHE A 6 20.57 -50.26 -27.90
N ALA A 7 21.39 -50.74 -26.96
CA ALA A 7 21.22 -52.05 -26.34
C ALA A 7 21.62 -51.98 -24.86
N ALA A 8 20.61 -51.83 -24.01
CA ALA A 8 20.71 -52.14 -22.59
C ALA A 8 20.55 -53.66 -22.43
N ARG A 9 21.42 -54.30 -21.64
CA ARG A 9 21.07 -55.34 -20.65
C ARG A 9 22.32 -55.91 -19.97
N GLY A 10 22.39 -55.65 -18.68
CA GLY A 10 23.31 -56.26 -17.74
C GLY A 10 22.81 -55.96 -16.34
N VAL A 11 21.63 -56.50 -16.02
CA VAL A 11 21.03 -56.44 -14.68
C VAL A 11 21.94 -57.23 -13.75
N SER A 12 22.63 -56.56 -12.83
CA SER A 12 23.17 -57.21 -11.64
C SER A 12 22.54 -56.55 -10.42
N LEU A 13 21.54 -57.25 -9.87
CA LEU A 13 20.91 -56.93 -8.61
C LEU A 13 21.95 -56.82 -7.49
N ARG A 14 22.13 -55.62 -6.96
CA ARG A 14 22.44 -55.46 -5.53
C ARG A 14 21.37 -54.56 -4.95
N GLN A 15 20.60 -55.16 -4.05
CA GLN A 15 19.52 -54.57 -3.30
C GLN A 15 19.98 -53.25 -2.67
N VAL A 16 19.40 -52.13 -3.08
CA VAL A 16 19.43 -50.91 -2.29
C VAL A 16 18.25 -51.02 -1.34
N THR A 17 18.55 -51.36 -0.09
CA THR A 17 17.59 -51.34 1.01
C THR A 17 17.11 -49.89 1.19
N VAL A 18 15.88 -49.60 0.79
CA VAL A 18 15.22 -48.33 1.10
C VAL A 18 14.78 -48.41 2.56
N LEU A 19 15.56 -47.80 3.47
CA LEU A 19 15.12 -47.55 4.84
C LEU A 19 14.07 -46.44 4.80
N VAL A 20 12.79 -46.83 4.79
CA VAL A 20 11.68 -45.91 5.03
C VAL A 20 11.68 -45.60 6.52
N PHE A 21 12.30 -44.49 6.93
CA PHE A 21 12.11 -43.97 8.27
C PHE A 21 10.70 -43.39 8.37
N ALA A 22 9.79 -44.13 8.98
CA ALA A 22 8.51 -43.61 9.42
C ALA A 22 8.77 -42.53 10.47
N ALA A 23 8.63 -41.26 10.09
CA ALA A 23 8.68 -40.14 11.03
C ALA A 23 7.40 -40.16 11.89
N THR A 24 7.49 -40.73 13.08
CA THR A 24 6.48 -40.54 14.12
C THR A 24 6.50 -39.09 14.58
N VAL A 25 5.48 -38.31 14.22
CA VAL A 25 5.27 -36.97 14.78
C VAL A 25 4.80 -37.14 16.24
N ARG A 26 5.70 -36.96 17.20
CA ARG A 26 5.32 -36.76 18.62
C ARG A 26 5.05 -35.27 18.84
N ALA A 27 3.78 -34.91 18.96
CA ALA A 27 3.38 -33.63 19.53
C ALA A 27 3.65 -33.66 21.04
N HIS A 28 4.63 -32.89 21.51
CA HIS A 28 4.73 -32.23 22.83
C HIS A 28 6.19 -31.80 23.07
N GLN A 29 6.59 -30.66 22.52
CA GLN A 29 7.61 -29.80 23.13
C GLN A 29 7.15 -28.35 22.98
N LEU A 30 6.71 -27.77 24.09
CA LEU A 30 6.54 -26.33 24.25
C LEU A 30 7.93 -25.72 24.25
N ILE A 31 8.35 -25.17 23.11
CA ILE A 31 9.55 -24.34 23.02
C ILE A 31 9.18 -23.02 23.70
N THR A 32 9.61 -22.82 24.93
CA THR A 32 9.64 -21.49 25.55
C THR A 32 10.67 -20.66 24.77
N PRO A 33 10.30 -19.50 24.19
CA PRO A 33 11.28 -18.65 23.56
C PRO A 33 12.25 -18.10 24.62
N PRO A 34 13.57 -18.08 24.37
CA PRO A 34 14.52 -17.49 25.29
C PRO A 34 14.18 -16.01 25.50
N ALA A 35 14.13 -15.60 26.77
CA ALA A 35 13.98 -14.21 27.15
C ALA A 35 15.10 -13.38 26.50
N GLY A 36 14.73 -12.39 25.68
CA GLY A 36 15.68 -11.45 25.09
C GLY A 36 15.55 -11.17 23.59
N LEU A 37 14.61 -11.79 22.86
CA LEU A 37 14.30 -11.33 21.51
C LEU A 37 13.39 -10.09 21.57
N LYS A 38 13.98 -8.91 21.35
CA LYS A 38 13.20 -7.78 20.84
C LYS A 38 12.80 -8.15 19.42
N LEU A 39 11.63 -8.78 19.26
CA LEU A 39 10.99 -8.94 17.97
C LEU A 39 10.57 -7.55 17.51
N ILE A 40 11.50 -6.74 17.02
CA ILE A 40 11.14 -5.69 16.07
C ILE A 40 10.78 -6.45 14.79
N THR A 41 9.54 -6.91 14.80
CA THR A 41 8.83 -7.39 13.63
C THR A 41 8.86 -6.22 12.64
N GLU A 42 9.88 -6.17 11.79
CA GLU A 42 9.78 -5.60 10.45
C GLU A 42 8.79 -6.49 9.69
N LEU A 43 7.52 -6.42 10.11
CA LEU A 43 6.41 -6.65 9.21
C LEU A 43 6.52 -5.50 8.22
N CYS A 44 6.97 -5.81 7.00
CA CYS A 44 6.61 -4.97 5.87
C CYS A 44 5.08 -5.03 5.80
N PHE A 45 4.42 -4.08 6.47
CA PHE A 45 3.04 -3.79 6.16
C PHE A 45 3.07 -3.36 4.69
N CYS A 46 2.38 -4.11 3.83
CA CYS A 46 2.18 -3.74 2.44
C CYS A 46 1.46 -2.41 2.46
N THR A 47 2.21 -1.32 2.33
CA THR A 47 1.67 0.03 2.35
C THR A 47 1.78 0.58 0.96
N ASP A 48 0.64 1.04 0.50
CA ASP A 48 0.50 1.61 -0.82
C ASP A 48 0.48 3.12 -0.65
N PRO A 49 1.42 3.86 -1.30
CA PRO A 49 1.45 5.31 -1.19
C PRO A 49 0.24 5.94 -1.90
N PRO A 50 -0.32 7.03 -1.37
CA PRO A 50 -1.43 7.71 -2.00
C PRO A 50 -1.00 8.40 -3.30
N SER A 51 -1.87 8.33 -4.30
CA SER A 51 -1.85 9.25 -5.44
C SER A 51 -2.94 10.31 -5.25
N SER A 52 -2.66 11.56 -5.59
CA SER A 52 -3.61 12.66 -5.49
C SER A 52 -3.79 13.42 -6.80
N LEU A 53 -5.01 13.88 -7.05
CA LEU A 53 -5.36 14.76 -8.17
C LEU A 53 -6.20 15.91 -7.65
N VAL A 54 -5.80 17.14 -7.97
CA VAL A 54 -6.55 18.35 -7.63
C VAL A 54 -7.22 18.90 -8.89
N TYR A 55 -8.51 19.20 -8.80
CA TYR A 55 -9.29 19.80 -9.88
C TYR A 55 -10.43 20.67 -9.34
N PRO A 56 -10.80 21.77 -10.02
CA PRO A 56 -11.97 22.56 -9.65
C PRO A 56 -13.26 21.83 -10.04
N ARG A 57 -14.37 22.19 -9.39
CA ARG A 57 -15.70 21.68 -9.73
C ARG A 57 -16.17 22.26 -11.06
N ASP A 58 -16.05 23.58 -11.20
CA ASP A 58 -16.48 24.35 -12.35
C ASP A 58 -15.29 25.11 -12.96
N ASP A 59 -15.48 25.75 -14.11
CA ASP A 59 -14.43 26.59 -14.71
C ASP A 59 -14.00 27.72 -13.77
N VAL A 60 -12.71 28.06 -13.79
CA VAL A 60 -12.12 29.00 -12.84
C VAL A 60 -12.30 30.44 -13.34
N GLU A 61 -13.26 31.15 -12.74
CA GLU A 61 -13.51 32.57 -12.97
C GLU A 61 -13.09 33.42 -11.75
N LEU A 62 -12.38 34.52 -11.98
CA LEU A 62 -11.91 35.39 -10.90
C LEU A 62 -13.07 36.05 -10.17
N GLY A 63 -13.08 35.98 -8.84
CA GLY A 63 -14.13 36.59 -8.00
C GLY A 63 -15.42 35.77 -7.86
N GLU A 64 -15.59 34.70 -8.63
CA GLU A 64 -16.73 33.78 -8.52
C GLU A 64 -16.43 32.62 -7.56
N LYS A 65 -17.43 32.19 -6.79
CA LYS A 65 -17.24 31.08 -5.84
C LYS A 65 -17.12 29.75 -6.58
N ASN A 66 -16.18 28.92 -6.17
CA ASN A 66 -15.97 27.58 -6.73
C ASN A 66 -15.51 26.62 -5.60
N THR A 67 -15.33 25.34 -5.93
CA THR A 67 -14.85 24.30 -5.02
C THR A 67 -13.69 23.53 -5.65
N LEU A 68 -12.53 23.50 -5.00
CA LEU A 68 -11.46 22.57 -5.35
C LEU A 68 -11.76 21.19 -4.75
N THR A 69 -11.46 20.15 -5.52
CA THR A 69 -11.53 18.75 -5.09
C THR A 69 -10.13 18.16 -5.15
N CYS A 70 -9.69 17.54 -4.05
CA CYS A 70 -8.50 16.69 -3.99
C CYS A 70 -8.96 15.24 -3.87
N TYR A 71 -8.87 14.51 -4.97
CA TYR A 71 -9.15 13.07 -5.02
C TYR A 71 -7.87 12.31 -4.67
N VAL A 72 -7.91 11.55 -3.58
CA VAL A 72 -6.77 10.76 -3.08
C VAL A 72 -7.13 9.29 -3.16
N THR A 73 -6.32 8.47 -3.81
CA THR A 73 -6.64 7.05 -4.08
C THR A 73 -5.40 6.15 -4.04
N GLY A 74 -5.63 4.84 -4.03
CA GLY A 74 -4.59 3.82 -4.13
C GLY A 74 -3.76 3.65 -2.86
N PHE A 75 -4.27 4.08 -1.71
CA PHE A 75 -3.50 4.05 -0.47
C PHE A 75 -3.94 2.97 0.51
N TYR A 76 -2.98 2.49 1.31
CA TYR A 76 -3.21 1.62 2.46
C TYR A 76 -2.09 1.83 3.50
N PRO A 77 -2.40 1.95 4.81
CA PRO A 77 -3.73 1.87 5.42
C PRO A 77 -4.49 3.20 5.41
N ALA A 78 -5.79 3.13 5.66
CA ALA A 78 -6.64 4.29 5.90
C ALA A 78 -6.72 4.66 7.40
N PRO A 79 -7.07 5.93 7.74
CA PRO A 79 -7.25 7.08 6.85
C PRO A 79 -5.93 7.81 6.55
N VAL A 80 -5.90 8.54 5.44
CA VAL A 80 -4.92 9.63 5.24
C VAL A 80 -5.47 10.93 5.78
N LYS A 81 -4.57 11.83 6.19
CA LYS A 81 -4.94 13.23 6.47
C LYS A 81 -4.66 14.07 5.23
N VAL A 82 -5.48 15.08 5.02
CA VAL A 82 -5.35 16.01 3.91
C VAL A 82 -5.37 17.43 4.44
N TYR A 83 -4.41 18.24 3.99
CA TYR A 83 -4.26 19.64 4.36
C TYR A 83 -4.32 20.50 3.10
N TRP A 84 -5.04 21.61 3.18
CA TRP A 84 -5.07 22.61 2.12
C TRP A 84 -4.17 23.77 2.47
N THR A 85 -3.45 24.29 1.49
CA THR A 85 -2.72 25.55 1.61
C THR A 85 -3.08 26.50 0.48
N ARG A 86 -3.02 27.80 0.77
CA ARG A 86 -3.05 28.89 -0.22
C ARG A 86 -1.78 29.69 -0.05
N ASN A 87 -0.99 29.79 -1.11
CA ASN A 87 0.29 30.51 -1.10
C ASN A 87 1.24 30.03 0.02
N GLY A 88 1.17 28.74 0.36
CA GLY A 88 1.96 28.11 1.42
C GLY A 88 1.35 28.19 2.83
N GLU A 89 0.29 28.96 3.03
CA GLU A 89 -0.38 29.09 4.33
C GLU A 89 -1.53 28.09 4.46
N ASN A 90 -1.63 27.43 5.63
CA ASN A 90 -2.69 26.45 5.91
C ASN A 90 -4.07 27.09 5.92
N ILE A 91 -5.03 26.44 5.28
CA ILE A 91 -6.45 26.83 5.28
C ILE A 91 -7.26 25.72 5.95
N THR A 92 -8.15 26.12 6.86
CA THR A 92 -9.12 25.22 7.51
C THR A 92 -10.56 25.60 7.18
N GLU A 93 -10.83 26.87 6.91
CA GLU A 93 -12.15 27.36 6.54
C GLU A 93 -12.59 26.81 5.17
N GLY A 94 -13.87 26.41 5.05
CA GLY A 94 -14.40 25.85 3.81
C GLY A 94 -13.84 24.48 3.42
N THR A 95 -13.02 23.85 4.28
CA THR A 95 -12.47 22.51 4.02
C THR A 95 -13.39 21.41 4.51
N SER A 96 -13.42 20.30 3.77
CA SER A 96 -14.08 19.06 4.20
C SER A 96 -13.36 17.84 3.66
N ILE A 97 -13.53 16.69 4.31
CA ILE A 97 -13.02 15.40 3.86
C ILE A 97 -14.04 14.31 4.24
N ASN A 98 -14.29 13.36 3.34
CA ASN A 98 -15.14 12.20 3.65
C ASN A 98 -14.37 11.09 4.36
N VAL A 99 -15.13 10.14 4.93
CA VAL A 99 -14.58 8.88 5.43
C VAL A 99 -13.96 8.03 4.31
N PRO A 100 -12.89 7.26 4.56
CA PRO A 100 -12.28 6.40 3.55
C PRO A 100 -13.24 5.39 2.94
N PHE A 101 -13.19 5.22 1.63
CA PHE A 101 -13.91 4.20 0.88
C PHE A 101 -12.96 3.12 0.39
N LEU A 102 -13.36 1.85 0.54
CA LEU A 102 -12.58 0.70 0.09
C LEU A 102 -12.77 0.48 -1.42
N ASN A 103 -11.66 0.35 -2.15
CA ASN A 103 -11.60 -0.01 -3.56
C ASN A 103 -11.68 -1.53 -3.75
N LYS A 104 -11.98 -1.95 -4.98
CA LYS A 104 -12.05 -3.39 -5.34
C LYS A 104 -10.70 -4.11 -5.26
N ASP A 105 -9.61 -3.37 -5.39
CA ASP A 105 -8.24 -3.87 -5.32
C ASP A 105 -7.70 -3.98 -3.87
N GLY A 106 -8.50 -3.59 -2.87
CA GLY A 106 -8.13 -3.62 -1.45
C GLY A 106 -7.50 -2.33 -0.92
N THR A 107 -7.24 -1.34 -1.79
CA THR A 107 -6.77 0.00 -1.38
C THR A 107 -7.94 0.90 -0.97
N TYR A 108 -7.66 2.12 -0.50
CA TYR A 108 -8.69 3.10 -0.14
C TYR A 108 -8.62 4.36 -1.02
N HIS A 109 -9.74 5.09 -1.05
CA HIS A 109 -9.80 6.47 -1.55
C HIS A 109 -10.55 7.42 -0.61
N GLN A 110 -10.17 8.71 -0.64
CA GLN A 110 -10.80 9.82 0.06
C GLN A 110 -10.85 11.05 -0.85
N ILE A 111 -11.81 11.94 -0.60
CA ILE A 111 -12.06 13.16 -1.36
C ILE A 111 -12.10 14.32 -0.37
N SER A 112 -11.10 15.19 -0.44
CA SER A 112 -11.15 16.46 0.27
C SER A 112 -11.65 17.57 -0.64
N ARG A 113 -12.42 18.52 -0.10
CA ARG A 113 -12.93 19.69 -0.81
C ARG A 113 -12.55 20.96 -0.09
N LEU A 114 -12.31 22.02 -0.86
CA LEU A 114 -12.06 23.37 -0.36
C LEU A 114 -12.97 24.35 -1.13
N GLU A 115 -13.83 25.06 -0.42
CA GLU A 115 -14.55 26.22 -0.95
C GLU A 115 -13.59 27.39 -1.10
N PHE A 116 -13.55 28.02 -2.28
CA PHE A 116 -12.65 29.13 -2.54
C PHE A 116 -13.23 30.13 -3.54
N THR A 117 -12.63 31.31 -3.59
CA THR A 117 -12.92 32.33 -4.59
C THR A 117 -11.59 32.68 -5.26
N PRO A 118 -11.38 32.30 -6.53
CA PRO A 118 -10.10 32.47 -7.21
C PRO A 118 -9.70 33.96 -7.25
N GLN A 119 -8.45 34.25 -6.89
CA GLN A 119 -7.83 35.54 -7.14
C GLN A 119 -6.56 35.35 -7.97
N LEU A 120 -6.19 36.40 -8.69
CA LEU A 120 -5.02 36.36 -9.56
C LEU A 120 -3.75 36.13 -8.73
N GLY A 121 -3.00 35.09 -9.08
CA GLY A 121 -1.73 34.75 -8.44
C GLY A 121 -1.84 33.80 -7.24
N ASP A 122 -3.05 33.40 -6.85
CA ASP A 122 -3.20 32.39 -5.81
C ASP A 122 -2.78 30.99 -6.28
N ILE A 123 -2.05 30.29 -5.41
CA ILE A 123 -1.66 28.90 -5.61
C ILE A 123 -2.26 28.07 -4.48
N TYR A 124 -3.16 27.17 -4.83
CA TYR A 124 -3.77 26.21 -3.91
C TYR A 124 -3.07 24.86 -4.01
N SER A 125 -2.77 24.24 -2.87
CA SER A 125 -2.15 22.91 -2.81
C SER A 125 -2.88 22.00 -1.83
N CYS A 126 -2.92 20.71 -2.17
CA CYS A 126 -3.43 19.62 -1.33
C CYS A 126 -2.26 18.74 -0.89
N THR A 127 -1.96 18.72 0.40
CA THR A 127 -0.90 17.90 0.99
C THR A 127 -1.52 16.68 1.66
N VAL A 128 -1.04 15.48 1.32
CA VAL A 128 -1.52 14.22 1.87
C VAL A 128 -0.49 13.65 2.85
N GLU A 129 -0.91 13.47 4.10
CA GLU A 129 -0.11 12.77 5.12
C GLU A 129 -0.61 11.33 5.22
N HIS A 130 0.26 10.40 4.83
CA HIS A 130 0.02 8.96 4.95
C HIS A 130 0.65 8.43 6.24
N PRO A 131 0.01 7.50 6.99
CA PRO A 131 0.53 7.01 8.27
C PRO A 131 1.95 6.41 8.23
N MET A 132 2.40 5.98 7.04
CA MET A 132 3.75 5.47 6.81
C MET A 132 4.70 6.46 6.13
N TRP A 133 4.30 7.72 5.97
CA TRP A 133 5.18 8.80 5.54
C TRP A 133 5.95 9.34 6.75
N SER A 134 7.24 9.04 6.83
CA SER A 134 8.16 9.77 7.71
C SER A 134 8.68 11.01 6.96
N PRO A 135 8.52 12.24 7.48
CA PRO A 135 9.27 13.37 6.94
C PRO A 135 10.76 13.12 7.17
N GLN A 136 11.55 13.17 6.08
CA GLN A 136 13.01 13.31 6.16
C GLN A 136 13.38 14.74 6.50
#